data_AF-A0A7X6I4K3-F1
#
_entry.id   AF-A0A7X6I4K3-F1
#
_cell.length_a   1.000
_cell.length_b   1.000
_cell.length_c   1.000
_cell.angle_alpha   90.00
_cell.angle_beta   90.00
_cell.angle_gamma   90.00
#
_symmetry.space_group_name_H-M   'P 1'
#
loop_
_entity.id
_entity.type
_entity.pdbx_description
1 polymer ?
#
loop_
_entity_poly.entity_id
_entity_poly.type
_entity_poly.pdbx_seq_one_letter_code
_entity_poly.pdbx_strand_id
1 'polypeptide(L)'
;MRAIEPTMKVLRCGMAVAAAALVLLLASCGGGSDEPLSGPQQRAALRAPQVPDATTLMDWAEGEYGVYFPGHQDNRAFDVYVYRVYDNGNYVGVAGQDVYVWGPVSGNSAAPVRVGALADFACRVFPASCAPAVSGLRGQALYAAPLGSAGNACRDCHGDPPGNGIAAILNAAGPRDSQGEPGIIRAKINSYFLMQQFAGVSDTDLADIAAYVNAVRWGKPLQ
;
A
#
# COMPACT_ATOMS: atom_id res chain seq x y z
N MET A 1 -54.65 7.19 -7.45
CA MET A 1 -53.32 7.43 -8.05
C MET A 1 -52.86 8.81 -7.61
N ARG A 2 -51.91 8.90 -6.68
CA ARG A 2 -51.31 10.17 -6.22
C ARG A 2 -49.87 10.19 -6.71
N ALA A 3 -49.55 11.13 -7.59
CA ALA A 3 -48.19 11.37 -8.07
C ALA A 3 -47.40 12.09 -6.96
N ILE A 4 -46.22 11.57 -6.64
CA ILE A 4 -45.25 12.17 -5.72
C ILE A 4 -44.15 12.74 -6.60
N GLU A 5 -44.05 14.07 -6.69
CA GLU A 5 -42.95 14.76 -7.36
C GLU A 5 -41.73 14.83 -6.43
N PRO A 6 -40.52 14.43 -6.86
CA PRO A 6 -39.31 14.57 -6.06
C PRO A 6 -38.76 15.99 -6.20
N THR A 7 -38.72 16.71 -5.07
CA THR A 7 -38.08 18.02 -4.96
C THR A 7 -36.56 17.87 -4.95
N MET A 8 -35.91 18.06 -6.10
CA MET A 8 -34.45 18.16 -6.21
C MET A 8 -33.97 19.51 -5.64
N LYS A 9 -33.31 19.48 -4.47
CA LYS A 9 -32.53 20.61 -3.96
C LYS A 9 -31.18 20.65 -4.68
N VAL A 10 -31.08 21.50 -5.68
CA VAL A 10 -29.81 21.87 -6.33
C VAL A 10 -29.04 22.76 -5.36
N LEU A 11 -28.03 22.21 -4.69
CA LEU A 11 -27.09 23.00 -3.88
C LEU A 11 -26.17 23.76 -4.83
N ARG A 12 -26.49 25.05 -5.04
CA ARG A 12 -25.66 25.98 -5.81
C ARG A 12 -24.46 26.39 -4.95
N CYS A 13 -23.26 25.96 -5.34
CA CYS A 13 -22.02 26.55 -4.86
C CYS A 13 -21.91 27.95 -5.48
N GLY A 14 -22.12 28.98 -4.66
CA GLY A 14 -22.18 30.36 -5.12
C GLY A 14 -20.81 30.88 -5.59
N MET A 15 -20.71 31.22 -6.87
CA MET A 15 -19.66 32.11 -7.37
C MET A 15 -20.10 33.56 -7.15
N ALA A 16 -19.43 34.27 -6.24
CA ALA A 16 -19.50 35.73 -6.18
C ALA A 16 -18.30 36.29 -6.94
N VAL A 17 -18.57 36.80 -8.15
CA VAL A 17 -17.66 37.66 -8.91
C VAL A 17 -17.93 39.10 -8.48
N ALA A 18 -16.94 39.77 -7.90
CA ALA A 18 -16.95 41.23 -7.77
C ALA A 18 -15.54 41.74 -8.09
N ALA A 19 -15.45 42.46 -9.21
CA ALA A 19 -14.28 43.20 -9.63
C ALA A 19 -14.49 44.69 -9.33
N ALA A 20 -13.51 45.35 -8.70
CA ALA A 20 -13.17 46.75 -8.85
C ALA A 20 -11.82 47.02 -8.16
N ALA A 21 -11.07 47.97 -8.70
CA ALA A 21 -9.62 48.11 -8.63
C ALA A 21 -9.13 49.34 -7.82
N LEU A 22 -7.78 49.50 -7.76
CA LEU A 22 -6.99 50.74 -7.54
C LEU A 22 -6.94 51.28 -6.07
N VAL A 23 -5.84 51.66 -5.39
CA VAL A 23 -4.37 51.78 -5.59
C VAL A 23 -3.66 51.95 -4.22
N LEU A 24 -2.33 51.73 -4.20
CA LEU A 24 -1.26 52.47 -3.46
C LEU A 24 -0.73 51.91 -2.12
N LEU A 25 0.33 51.09 -2.28
CA LEU A 25 1.65 51.14 -1.63
C LEU A 25 1.75 51.60 -0.15
N LEU A 26 1.99 50.62 0.73
CA LEU A 26 2.98 50.76 1.80
C LEU A 26 3.98 49.61 1.69
N ALA A 27 5.24 49.99 1.50
CA ALA A 27 6.40 49.13 1.60
C ALA A 27 6.47 48.52 3.00
N SER A 28 6.25 47.21 3.09
CA SER A 28 6.65 46.40 4.24
C SER A 28 7.77 45.48 3.77
N CYS A 29 9.00 45.97 3.93
CA CYS A 29 10.18 45.11 3.99
C CYS A 29 10.10 44.34 5.30
N GLY A 30 9.38 43.21 5.29
CA GLY A 30 9.38 42.21 6.35
C GLY A 30 9.97 40.96 5.75
N GLY A 31 11.25 40.71 6.02
CA GLY A 31 12.05 39.64 5.44
C GLY A 31 11.35 38.30 5.51
N GLY A 32 10.96 37.77 4.34
CA GLY A 32 10.66 36.37 4.17
C GLY A 32 11.97 35.61 4.31
N SER A 33 12.30 35.20 5.53
CA SER A 33 13.17 34.05 5.70
C SER A 33 12.46 32.90 5.00
N ASP A 34 13.02 32.48 3.87
CA ASP A 34 12.90 31.13 3.34
C ASP A 34 13.35 30.19 4.47
N GLU A 35 12.52 30.00 5.49
CA GLU A 35 12.64 28.82 6.32
C GLU A 35 12.22 27.68 5.40
N PRO A 36 13.14 26.83 4.92
CA PRO A 36 12.69 25.55 4.43
C PRO A 36 11.86 24.97 5.56
N LEU A 37 10.64 24.54 5.25
CA LEU A 37 9.78 23.73 6.12
C LEU A 37 10.51 22.39 6.38
N SER A 38 11.65 22.47 7.03
CA SER A 38 12.43 21.43 7.68
C SER A 38 11.89 21.33 9.10
N GLY A 39 10.57 21.22 9.23
CA GLY A 39 10.04 20.49 10.37
C GLY A 39 10.68 19.11 10.36
N PRO A 40 10.73 18.39 11.50
CA PRO A 40 11.15 17.01 11.50
C PRO A 40 10.20 16.23 10.60
N GLN A 41 10.51 16.16 9.31
CA GLN A 41 10.08 15.10 8.44
C GLN A 41 10.59 13.87 9.16
N GLN A 42 9.70 13.26 9.92
CA GLN A 42 9.81 11.89 10.35
C GLN A 42 10.03 11.12 9.06
N ARG A 43 11.29 10.95 8.68
CA ARG A 43 11.73 9.93 7.77
C ARG A 43 11.34 8.66 8.50
N ALA A 44 10.11 8.22 8.26
CA ALA A 44 9.66 6.91 8.68
C ALA A 44 10.76 5.97 8.16
N ALA A 45 11.53 5.41 9.10
CA ALA A 45 12.58 4.50 8.74
C ALA A 45 11.90 3.39 7.94
N LEU A 46 12.29 3.25 6.67
CA LEU A 46 11.77 2.18 5.83
C LEU A 46 12.04 0.89 6.59
N ARG A 47 10.96 0.22 7.00
CA ARG A 47 11.06 -1.07 7.68
C ARG A 47 11.74 -2.03 6.71
N ALA A 48 12.84 -2.65 7.14
CA ALA A 48 13.47 -3.68 6.33
C ALA A 48 12.46 -4.81 6.05
N PRO A 49 12.44 -5.37 4.83
CA PRO A 49 11.63 -6.53 4.51
C PRO A 49 11.82 -7.67 5.50
N GLN A 50 10.75 -8.44 5.72
CA GLN A 50 10.85 -9.65 6.51
C GLN A 50 11.64 -10.70 5.73
N VAL A 51 12.72 -11.22 6.30
CA VAL A 51 13.53 -12.28 5.67
C VAL A 51 12.91 -13.64 6.05
N PRO A 52 12.60 -14.52 5.07
CA PRO A 52 12.10 -15.86 5.36
C PRO A 52 13.16 -16.72 6.02
N ASP A 53 12.73 -17.65 6.86
CA ASP A 53 13.57 -18.77 7.26
C ASP A 53 13.60 -19.85 6.17
N ALA A 54 14.39 -20.90 6.39
CA ALA A 54 14.55 -21.97 5.42
C ALA A 54 13.22 -22.69 5.11
N THR A 55 12.42 -22.99 6.13
CA THR A 55 11.12 -23.67 5.97
C THR A 55 10.19 -22.82 5.11
N THR A 56 10.03 -21.55 5.45
CA THR A 56 9.09 -20.66 4.78
C THR A 56 9.50 -20.40 3.33
N LEU A 57 10.79 -20.28 3.06
CA LEU A 57 11.30 -20.18 1.68
C LEU A 57 10.96 -21.44 0.88
N MET A 58 11.21 -22.63 1.44
CA MET A 58 10.98 -23.89 0.72
C MET A 58 9.50 -24.17 0.51
N ASP A 59 8.63 -23.86 1.48
CA ASP A 59 7.16 -23.92 1.30
C ASP A 59 6.69 -23.00 0.17
N TRP A 60 7.21 -21.77 0.11
CA TRP A 60 6.92 -20.85 -1.00
C TRP A 60 7.43 -21.40 -2.34
N ALA A 61 8.63 -21.98 -2.36
CA ALA A 61 9.23 -22.54 -3.58
C ALA A 61 8.45 -23.75 -4.12
N GLU A 62 7.89 -24.61 -3.27
CA GLU A 62 7.01 -25.71 -3.67
C GLU A 62 5.73 -25.20 -4.35
N GLY A 63 5.18 -24.08 -3.88
CA GLY A 63 4.01 -23.43 -4.48
C GLY A 63 4.33 -22.73 -5.80
N GLU A 64 5.41 -21.93 -5.85
CA GLU A 64 5.77 -21.11 -7.02
C GLU A 64 6.43 -21.95 -8.13
N TYR A 65 7.23 -22.94 -7.76
CA TYR A 65 8.07 -23.73 -8.67
C TYR A 65 7.75 -25.23 -8.62
N GLY A 66 6.46 -25.58 -8.53
CA GLY A 66 6.00 -26.96 -8.35
C GLY A 66 6.46 -27.97 -9.43
N VAL A 67 6.84 -27.51 -10.63
CA VAL A 67 7.44 -28.37 -11.67
C VAL A 67 8.83 -28.89 -11.23
N TYR A 68 9.58 -28.08 -10.48
CA TYR A 68 10.90 -28.44 -9.97
C TYR A 68 10.83 -29.04 -8.56
N PHE A 69 9.89 -28.58 -7.74
CA PHE A 69 9.72 -28.97 -6.34
C PHE A 69 8.30 -29.53 -6.10
N PRO A 70 7.99 -30.75 -6.59
CA PRO A 70 6.64 -31.27 -6.60
C PRO A 70 6.19 -31.75 -5.22
N GLY A 71 5.11 -31.15 -4.73
CA GLY A 71 4.49 -31.50 -3.46
C GLY A 71 5.31 -31.05 -2.25
N HIS A 72 4.69 -31.13 -1.08
CA HIS A 72 5.35 -30.76 0.17
C HIS A 72 6.30 -31.85 0.65
N GLN A 73 7.48 -31.48 1.12
CA GLN A 73 8.46 -32.40 1.72
C GLN A 73 8.87 -31.93 3.12
N ASP A 74 9.21 -32.88 4.00
CA ASP A 74 9.75 -32.55 5.32
C ASP A 74 11.18 -31.99 5.23
N ASN A 75 11.48 -31.03 6.10
CA ASN A 75 12.85 -30.52 6.24
C ASN A 75 13.80 -31.63 6.72
N ARG A 76 14.98 -31.65 6.12
CA ARG A 76 16.14 -32.46 6.53
C ARG A 76 17.29 -31.52 6.91
N ALA A 77 18.22 -32.03 7.70
CA ALA A 77 19.42 -31.31 8.08
C ALA A 77 20.66 -32.16 7.83
N PHE A 78 21.69 -31.56 7.24
CA PHE A 78 23.00 -32.17 7.06
C PHE A 78 24.09 -31.11 7.07
N ASP A 79 25.02 -31.21 8.03
CA ASP A 79 26.05 -30.20 8.26
C ASP A 79 25.43 -28.79 8.44
N VAL A 80 25.81 -27.82 7.62
CA VAL A 80 25.27 -26.45 7.64
C VAL A 80 23.94 -26.29 6.90
N TYR A 81 23.45 -27.33 6.23
CA TYR A 81 22.26 -27.26 5.37
C TYR A 81 20.99 -27.66 6.09
N VAL A 82 19.94 -26.85 5.92
CA VAL A 82 18.54 -27.26 6.06
C VAL A 82 17.94 -27.36 4.66
N TYR A 83 17.41 -28.52 4.27
CA TYR A 83 17.05 -28.78 2.88
C TYR A 83 15.86 -29.74 2.74
N ARG A 84 15.31 -29.80 1.54
CA ARG A 84 14.31 -30.79 1.10
C ARG A 84 14.80 -31.53 -0.14
N VAL A 85 14.30 -32.74 -0.32
CA VAL A 85 14.57 -33.60 -1.47
C VAL A 85 13.25 -34.05 -2.06
N TYR A 86 13.18 -34.07 -3.38
CA TYR A 86 11.99 -34.44 -4.12
C TYR A 86 12.26 -35.69 -4.97
N ASP A 87 11.20 -36.41 -5.33
CA ASP A 87 11.28 -37.68 -6.07
C ASP A 87 11.91 -37.52 -7.46
N ASN A 88 11.86 -36.32 -8.05
CA ASN A 88 12.51 -36.00 -9.31
C ASN A 88 14.04 -35.78 -9.18
N GLY A 89 14.60 -35.98 -7.98
CA GLY A 89 16.02 -35.82 -7.69
C GLY A 89 16.47 -34.37 -7.51
N ASN A 90 15.55 -33.40 -7.49
CA ASN A 90 15.88 -32.04 -7.15
C ASN A 90 15.98 -31.86 -5.63
N TYR A 91 16.79 -30.88 -5.25
CA TYR A 91 16.96 -30.43 -3.88
C TYR A 91 16.89 -28.92 -3.85
N VAL A 92 16.32 -28.39 -2.78
CA VAL A 92 16.38 -26.97 -2.40
C VAL A 92 16.75 -26.91 -0.93
N GLY A 93 17.60 -25.96 -0.57
CA GLY A 93 18.03 -25.83 0.81
C GLY A 93 18.73 -24.51 1.09
N VAL A 94 19.07 -24.33 2.36
CA VAL A 94 19.68 -23.12 2.89
C VAL A 94 20.87 -23.50 3.74
N ALA A 95 22.00 -22.83 3.53
CA ALA A 95 23.14 -22.86 4.44
C ALA A 95 23.42 -21.44 4.95
N GLY A 96 23.26 -21.22 6.26
CA GLY A 96 23.36 -19.89 6.84
C GLY A 96 22.28 -18.94 6.30
N GLN A 97 22.66 -18.01 5.41
CA GLN A 97 21.74 -17.08 4.74
C GLN A 97 21.63 -17.35 3.24
N ASP A 98 22.36 -18.31 2.72
CA ASP A 98 22.47 -18.59 1.29
C ASP A 98 21.55 -19.74 0.89
N VAL A 99 20.84 -19.55 -0.21
CA VAL A 99 19.91 -20.50 -0.81
C VAL A 99 20.62 -21.27 -1.90
N TYR A 100 20.44 -22.59 -1.91
CA TYR A 100 21.05 -23.51 -2.85
C TYR A 100 20.00 -24.40 -3.51
N VAL A 101 20.28 -24.80 -4.74
CA VAL A 101 19.57 -25.87 -5.44
C VAL A 101 20.57 -26.93 -5.91
N TRP A 102 20.10 -28.17 -6.02
CA TRP A 102 20.94 -29.27 -6.51
C TRP A 102 20.10 -30.31 -7.27
N GLY A 103 20.76 -31.15 -8.07
CA GLY A 103 20.11 -32.12 -8.95
C GLY A 103 19.79 -31.59 -10.36
N PRO A 104 18.82 -32.19 -11.08
CA PRO A 104 18.49 -31.84 -12.46
C PRO A 104 18.20 -30.35 -12.69
N VAL A 105 17.54 -29.66 -11.75
CA VAL A 105 17.25 -28.22 -11.83
C VAL A 105 18.51 -27.35 -11.94
N SER A 106 19.64 -27.86 -11.45
CA SER A 106 20.96 -27.24 -11.51
C SER A 106 21.86 -27.79 -12.64
N GLY A 107 21.29 -28.55 -13.58
CA GLY A 107 22.04 -29.24 -14.62
C GLY A 107 22.88 -30.42 -14.11
N ASN A 108 22.47 -31.06 -13.01
CA ASN A 108 23.22 -32.15 -12.35
C ASN A 108 24.66 -31.76 -11.98
N SER A 109 24.85 -30.52 -11.51
CA SER A 109 26.14 -30.06 -10.99
C SER A 109 26.69 -31.02 -9.92
N ALA A 110 28.03 -31.16 -9.86
CA ALA A 110 28.70 -32.01 -8.87
C ALA A 110 28.55 -31.51 -7.43
N ALA A 111 28.14 -30.24 -7.25
CA ALA A 111 27.89 -29.62 -5.95
C ALA A 111 26.63 -28.73 -6.00
N PRO A 112 26.01 -28.43 -4.84
CA PRO A 112 24.90 -27.50 -4.75
C PRO A 112 25.24 -26.12 -5.33
N VAL A 113 24.35 -25.58 -6.15
CA VAL A 113 24.51 -24.28 -6.81
C VAL A 113 23.79 -23.21 -5.99
N ARG A 114 24.52 -22.17 -5.58
CA ARG A 114 23.94 -21.01 -4.88
C ARG A 114 23.07 -20.20 -5.84
N VAL A 115 21.85 -19.90 -5.45
CA VAL A 115 20.88 -19.13 -6.25
C VAL A 115 20.56 -17.74 -5.67
N GLY A 116 20.98 -17.46 -4.44
CA GLY A 116 20.79 -16.15 -3.80
C GLY A 116 20.97 -16.23 -2.30
N ALA A 117 20.73 -15.12 -1.60
CA ALA A 117 20.52 -15.08 -0.16
C ALA A 117 19.02 -15.08 0.17
N LEU A 118 18.63 -15.49 1.38
CA LEU A 118 17.23 -15.45 1.83
C LEU A 118 16.59 -14.06 1.66
N ALA A 119 17.35 -13.00 1.89
CA ALA A 119 16.89 -11.63 1.74
C ALA A 119 16.49 -11.28 0.28
N ASP A 120 17.11 -11.93 -0.71
CA ASP A 120 16.78 -11.72 -2.13
C ASP A 120 15.36 -12.21 -2.48
N PHE A 121 14.82 -13.13 -1.67
CA PHE A 121 13.48 -13.70 -1.82
C PHE A 121 12.43 -13.04 -0.92
N ALA A 122 12.83 -12.15 -0.01
CA ALA A 122 11.96 -11.56 1.03
C ALA A 122 10.65 -11.00 0.49
N CYS A 123 10.70 -10.20 -0.59
CA CYS A 123 9.50 -9.59 -1.16
C CYS A 123 8.64 -10.55 -1.98
N ARG A 124 9.19 -11.68 -2.44
CA ARG A 124 8.41 -12.70 -3.13
C ARG A 124 7.68 -13.59 -2.14
N VAL A 125 8.35 -13.95 -1.05
CA VAL A 125 7.79 -14.78 0.02
C VAL A 125 6.83 -13.98 0.91
N PHE A 126 7.17 -12.73 1.22
CA PHE A 126 6.35 -11.81 2.01
C PHE A 126 6.12 -10.47 1.30
N PRO A 127 5.27 -10.41 0.26
CA PRO A 127 5.00 -9.18 -0.49
C PRO A 127 4.57 -8.00 0.39
N ALA A 128 3.74 -8.27 1.41
CA ALA A 128 3.25 -7.26 2.35
C ALA A 128 4.37 -6.62 3.19
N SER A 129 5.50 -7.31 3.40
CA SER A 129 6.64 -6.76 4.15
C SER A 129 7.48 -5.76 3.35
N CYS A 130 7.30 -5.73 2.03
CA CYS A 130 7.99 -4.82 1.12
C CYS A 130 7.10 -3.69 0.61
N ALA A 131 5.79 -3.75 0.89
CA ALA A 131 4.92 -2.62 0.67
C ALA A 131 5.40 -1.43 1.53
N PRO A 132 5.35 -0.19 1.01
CA PRO A 132 5.56 0.99 1.83
C PRO A 132 4.70 0.89 3.10
N ALA A 133 5.27 1.27 4.25
CA ALA A 133 4.50 1.33 5.48
C ALA A 133 3.32 2.28 5.28
N VAL A 134 2.12 1.75 5.41
CA VAL A 134 0.89 2.54 5.33
C VAL A 134 0.75 3.33 6.62
N SER A 135 0.55 4.64 6.53
CA SER A 135 0.39 5.53 7.68
C SER A 135 -1.02 6.12 7.71
N GLY A 136 -1.74 5.83 8.80
CA GLY A 136 -3.05 6.43 9.05
C GLY A 136 -2.94 7.93 9.30
N LEU A 137 -1.83 8.40 9.89
CA LEU A 137 -1.56 9.83 10.09
C LEU A 137 -1.33 10.56 8.76
N ARG A 138 -0.53 9.98 7.85
CA ARG A 138 -0.36 10.52 6.50
C ARG A 138 -1.69 10.48 5.74
N GLY A 139 -2.46 9.41 5.91
CA GLY A 139 -3.80 9.27 5.36
C GLY A 139 -4.77 10.36 5.80
N GLN A 140 -4.75 10.72 7.08
CA GLN A 140 -5.55 11.83 7.61
C GLN A 140 -5.19 13.15 6.95
N ALA A 141 -3.89 13.44 6.84
CA ALA A 141 -3.41 14.65 6.18
C ALA A 141 -3.82 14.70 4.70
N LEU A 142 -3.67 13.59 3.98
CA LEU A 142 -4.08 13.46 2.58
C LEU A 142 -5.59 13.60 2.41
N TYR A 143 -6.39 13.02 3.30
CA TYR A 143 -7.85 13.14 3.28
C TYR A 143 -8.35 14.58 3.41
N ALA A 144 -7.60 15.40 4.15
CA ALA A 144 -7.88 16.83 4.35
C ALA A 144 -7.24 17.74 3.28
N ALA A 145 -6.30 17.22 2.49
CA ALA A 145 -5.58 17.99 1.49
C ALA A 145 -6.40 18.11 0.20
N PRO A 146 -6.28 19.24 -0.52
CA PRO A 146 -6.81 19.36 -1.87
C PRO A 146 -6.05 18.40 -2.81
N LEU A 147 -6.72 17.33 -3.24
CA LEU A 147 -6.15 16.29 -4.10
C LEU A 147 -6.76 16.37 -5.50
N GLY A 148 -5.95 16.09 -6.52
CA GLY A 148 -6.42 16.01 -7.90
C GLY A 148 -6.48 17.33 -8.66
N SER A 149 -6.88 17.26 -9.93
CA SER A 149 -6.83 18.38 -10.87
C SER A 149 -7.77 19.55 -10.54
N ALA A 150 -8.82 19.28 -9.75
CA ALA A 150 -9.79 20.28 -9.33
C ALA A 150 -9.48 20.89 -7.94
N GLY A 151 -8.45 20.40 -7.24
CA GLY A 151 -8.07 20.92 -5.93
C GLY A 151 -9.10 20.71 -4.81
N ASN A 152 -9.99 19.72 -4.94
CA ASN A 152 -10.96 19.38 -3.89
C ASN A 152 -10.34 18.40 -2.88
N ALA A 153 -10.68 18.49 -1.61
CA ALA A 153 -10.30 17.49 -0.61
C ALA A 153 -11.38 16.42 -0.44
N CYS A 154 -11.00 15.24 0.05
CA CYS A 154 -11.98 14.19 0.36
C CYS A 154 -12.98 14.66 1.43
N ARG A 155 -12.49 15.37 2.45
CA ARG A 155 -13.34 15.93 3.52
C ARG A 155 -14.40 16.91 3.03
N ASP A 156 -14.18 17.60 1.91
CA ASP A 156 -15.11 18.62 1.42
C ASP A 156 -16.44 18.00 0.97
N CYS A 157 -16.40 16.74 0.53
CA CYS A 157 -17.59 15.99 0.13
C CYS A 157 -18.09 15.03 1.21
N HIS A 158 -17.23 14.62 2.14
CA HIS A 158 -17.49 13.46 3.00
C HIS A 158 -17.38 13.72 4.50
N GLY A 159 -17.07 14.96 4.90
CA GLY A 159 -16.97 15.40 6.28
C GLY A 159 -15.65 15.02 6.95
N ASP A 160 -15.43 15.54 8.16
CA ASP A 160 -14.29 15.20 9.02
C ASP A 160 -14.80 15.01 10.46
N PRO A 161 -14.79 13.78 11.02
CA PRO A 161 -14.24 12.54 10.45
C PRO A 161 -15.05 11.99 9.26
N PRO A 162 -14.47 11.10 8.43
CA PRO A 162 -15.16 10.46 7.32
C PRO A 162 -16.49 9.84 7.74
N GLY A 163 -17.58 10.22 7.07
CA GLY A 163 -18.89 9.63 7.34
C GLY A 163 -18.95 8.11 7.05
N ASN A 164 -19.82 7.40 7.77
CA ASN A 164 -19.98 5.93 7.68
C ASN A 164 -20.18 5.39 6.25
N GLY A 165 -20.77 6.20 5.36
CA GLY A 165 -20.98 5.83 3.95
C GLY A 165 -19.69 5.64 3.16
N ILE A 166 -18.64 6.42 3.42
CA ILE A 166 -17.38 6.31 2.68
C ILE A 166 -16.67 5.01 2.99
N ALA A 167 -16.66 4.59 4.26
CA ALA A 167 -15.95 3.40 4.67
C ALA A 167 -16.61 2.12 4.14
N ALA A 168 -17.92 2.16 3.90
CA ALA A 168 -18.66 1.11 3.21
C ALA A 168 -18.39 1.11 1.68
N ILE A 169 -18.34 2.29 1.05
CA ILE A 169 -18.12 2.44 -0.41
C ILE A 169 -16.71 2.05 -0.83
N LEU A 170 -15.69 2.42 -0.03
CA LEU A 170 -14.28 2.07 -0.28
C LEU A 170 -13.97 0.60 -0.03
N ASN A 171 -14.96 -0.21 0.37
CA ASN A 171 -14.79 -1.60 0.76
C ASN A 171 -13.69 -1.81 1.81
N ALA A 172 -13.54 -0.85 2.75
CA ALA A 172 -12.66 -0.97 3.91
C ALA A 172 -13.20 -1.99 4.95
N ALA A 173 -14.13 -2.87 4.55
CA ALA A 173 -14.71 -3.95 5.34
C ALA A 173 -14.31 -5.31 4.72
N GLY A 174 -13.02 -5.64 4.76
CA GLY A 174 -12.51 -6.99 4.54
C GLY A 174 -11.79 -7.51 5.79
N PRO A 175 -11.21 -8.71 5.80
CA PRO A 175 -10.21 -9.08 6.80
C PRO A 175 -8.98 -8.12 6.74
N ARG A 176 -8.22 -8.01 7.84
CA ARG A 176 -7.22 -6.92 8.08
C ARG A 176 -6.16 -6.81 6.98
N ASP A 177 -5.89 -7.90 6.29
CA ASP A 177 -4.99 -8.12 5.16
C ASP A 177 -5.55 -7.63 3.81
N SER A 178 -6.86 -7.41 3.69
CA SER A 178 -7.50 -6.87 2.48
C SER A 178 -8.22 -5.52 2.68
N GLN A 179 -8.15 -4.95 3.89
CA GLN A 179 -8.67 -3.61 4.18
C GLN A 179 -7.72 -2.54 3.61
N GLY A 180 -8.14 -1.86 2.54
CA GLY A 180 -7.36 -0.78 1.96
C GLY A 180 -6.37 -1.20 0.87
N GLU A 181 -6.65 -2.31 0.18
CA GLU A 181 -5.93 -2.66 -1.04
C GLU A 181 -6.10 -1.51 -2.07
N PRO A 182 -5.01 -0.84 -2.49
CA PRO A 182 -5.09 0.35 -3.32
C PRO A 182 -5.79 0.10 -4.66
N GLY A 183 -5.67 -1.13 -5.21
CA GLY A 183 -6.32 -1.55 -6.44
C GLY A 183 -7.85 -1.45 -6.36
N ILE A 184 -8.47 -2.03 -5.33
CA ILE A 184 -9.93 -1.93 -5.10
C ILE A 184 -10.37 -0.47 -4.91
N ILE A 185 -9.61 0.33 -4.15
CA ILE A 185 -9.94 1.74 -3.92
C ILE A 185 -9.86 2.54 -5.21
N ARG A 186 -8.78 2.36 -5.98
CA ARG A 186 -8.58 2.99 -7.29
C ARG A 186 -9.68 2.61 -8.27
N ALA A 187 -10.06 1.33 -8.31
CA ALA A 187 -11.17 0.87 -9.14
C ALA A 187 -12.49 1.58 -8.78
N LYS A 188 -12.75 1.80 -7.49
CA LYS A 188 -13.92 2.57 -7.03
C LYS A 188 -13.82 4.05 -7.42
N ILE A 189 -12.70 4.71 -7.15
CA ILE A 189 -12.45 6.10 -7.56
C ILE A 189 -12.69 6.28 -9.06
N ASN A 190 -12.16 5.36 -9.87
CA ASN A 190 -12.31 5.43 -11.32
C ASN A 190 -13.73 5.10 -11.80
N SER A 191 -14.53 4.37 -11.02
CA SER A 191 -15.92 4.02 -11.36
C SER A 191 -16.93 5.17 -11.17
N TYR A 192 -16.61 6.18 -10.36
CA TYR A 192 -17.47 7.35 -10.14
C TYR A 192 -16.92 8.56 -10.89
N PHE A 193 -17.70 9.12 -11.82
CA PHE A 193 -17.29 10.30 -12.61
C PHE A 193 -16.79 11.47 -11.75
N LEU A 194 -17.48 11.77 -10.65
CA LEU A 194 -17.11 12.84 -9.72
C LEU A 194 -15.79 12.58 -8.96
N MET A 195 -15.32 11.33 -8.93
CA MET A 195 -14.07 10.95 -8.28
C MET A 195 -12.88 10.86 -9.27
N GLN A 196 -13.10 10.98 -10.58
CA GLN A 196 -12.02 10.97 -11.57
C GLN A 196 -11.02 12.12 -11.38
N GLN A 197 -11.42 13.20 -10.72
CA GLN A 197 -10.49 14.27 -10.31
C GLN A 197 -9.32 13.73 -9.47
N PHE A 198 -9.50 12.62 -8.76
CA PHE A 198 -8.48 11.96 -7.93
C PHE A 198 -7.71 10.85 -8.67
N ALA A 199 -7.90 10.65 -9.99
CA ALA A 199 -7.24 9.58 -10.74
C ALA A 199 -5.69 9.64 -10.69
N GLY A 200 -5.13 10.83 -10.46
CA GLY A 200 -3.69 11.06 -10.33
C GLY A 200 -3.10 10.78 -8.94
N VAL A 201 -3.92 10.42 -7.94
CA VAL A 201 -3.41 10.07 -6.60
C VAL A 201 -2.63 8.76 -6.68
N SER A 202 -1.47 8.68 -6.04
CA SER A 202 -0.59 7.49 -6.09
C SER A 202 -1.20 6.32 -5.30
N ASP A 203 -0.79 5.07 -5.59
CA ASP A 203 -1.30 3.90 -4.84
C ASP A 203 -0.94 3.96 -3.37
N THR A 204 0.25 4.47 -3.05
CA THR A 204 0.69 4.68 -1.66
C THR A 204 -0.21 5.68 -0.95
N ASP A 205 -0.57 6.79 -1.60
CA ASP A 205 -1.46 7.79 -0.99
C ASP A 205 -2.88 7.25 -0.81
N LEU A 206 -3.37 6.45 -1.75
CA LEU A 206 -4.65 5.76 -1.62
C LEU A 206 -4.63 4.75 -0.46
N ALA A 207 -3.54 4.01 -0.29
CA ALA A 207 -3.35 3.10 0.84
C ALA A 207 -3.42 3.85 2.18
N ASP A 208 -2.73 4.99 2.29
CA ASP A 208 -2.71 5.81 3.49
C ASP A 208 -4.10 6.36 3.82
N ILE A 209 -4.78 6.94 2.83
CA ILE A 209 -6.17 7.42 2.99
C ILE A 209 -7.09 6.26 3.45
N ALA A 210 -6.91 5.06 2.90
CA ALA A 210 -7.66 3.88 3.31
C ALA A 210 -7.43 3.52 4.77
N ALA A 211 -6.17 3.52 5.22
CA ALA A 211 -5.81 3.24 6.60
C ALA A 211 -6.44 4.26 7.56
N TYR A 212 -6.45 5.54 7.20
CA TYR A 212 -7.15 6.57 7.98
C TYR A 212 -8.65 6.29 8.09
N VAL A 213 -9.34 6.14 6.96
CA VAL A 213 -10.80 5.90 6.93
C VAL A 213 -11.17 4.66 7.73
N ASN A 214 -10.37 3.60 7.62
CA ASN A 214 -10.58 2.36 8.34
C ASN A 214 -10.36 2.51 9.86
N ALA A 215 -9.30 3.22 10.27
CA ALA A 215 -9.04 3.48 11.67
C ALA A 215 -10.19 4.27 12.33
N VAL A 216 -10.69 5.30 11.66
CA VAL A 216 -11.86 6.07 12.10
C VAL A 216 -13.09 5.17 12.25
N ARG A 217 -13.41 4.35 11.23
CA ARG A 217 -14.58 3.46 11.24
C ARG A 217 -14.61 2.53 12.47
N TRP A 218 -13.46 2.00 12.84
CA TRP A 218 -13.34 1.01 13.91
C TRP A 218 -12.86 1.60 15.24
N GLY A 219 -12.74 2.92 15.36
CA GLY A 219 -12.23 3.58 16.56
C GLY A 219 -10.82 3.14 16.95
N LYS A 220 -9.97 2.81 15.97
CA LYS A 220 -8.58 2.40 16.19
C LYS A 220 -7.66 3.63 16.22
N PRO A 221 -6.57 3.60 17.01
CA PRO A 221 -5.55 4.64 16.94
C PRO A 221 -4.91 4.67 15.55
N LEU A 222 -4.57 5.88 15.08
CA LEU A 222 -3.77 6.07 13.87
C LEU A 222 -2.33 5.64 14.17
N GLN A 223 -1.76 4.83 13.28
CA GLN A 223 -0.36 4.41 13.29
C GLN A 223 0.41 5.15 12.19
#